data_AF-A0A178WNF7-F1
#
_entry.id   AF-A0A178WNF7-F1
#
_cell.length_a   1.000
_cell.length_b   1.000
_cell.length_c   1.000
_cell.angle_alpha   90.00
_cell.angle_beta   90.00
_cell.angle_gamma   90.00
#
_symmetry.space_group_name_H-M   'P 1'
#
loop_
_entity.id
_entity.type
_entity.pdbx_description
1 polymer ?
#
loop_
_entity_poly.entity_id
_entity_poly.type
_entity_poly.pdbx_seq_one_letter_code
_entity_poly.pdbx_strand_id
1 'polypeptide(L)'
;MFIQAGDDSHGQPFGGRVITVKFGDYTRRIGVDGSAEAIKEVIRSAFGLRTRRAFWLEDEDQIIRCLDRDMPLGNYLLRLDDGLAIRVCHYDESNQLPVHSEEKIFYTEEDYREFLARRGWSCLQVDGFRNIENMDDLQPGAVYRGVR
;
A
#
# COMPACT_ATOMS: atom_id res chain seq x y z
N MET A 1 40.05 31.44 -14.70
CA MET A 1 40.63 30.09 -14.84
C MET A 1 39.75 29.16 -14.02
N PHE A 2 38.91 28.37 -14.68
CA PHE A 2 38.01 27.42 -14.03
C PHE A 2 38.78 26.13 -13.77
N ILE A 3 38.78 25.63 -12.54
CA ILE A 3 39.16 24.24 -12.27
C ILE A 3 38.13 23.61 -11.33
N GLN A 4 37.24 22.88 -11.99
CA GLN A 4 36.40 21.76 -11.60
C GLN A 4 36.67 21.15 -10.21
N ALA A 5 35.67 21.20 -9.33
CA ALA A 5 35.54 20.25 -8.24
C ALA A 5 35.07 18.91 -8.84
N GLY A 6 35.94 17.91 -8.81
CA GLY A 6 35.56 16.53 -9.08
C GLY A 6 34.75 16.03 -7.89
N ASP A 7 33.45 15.85 -8.09
CA ASP A 7 32.61 15.13 -7.14
C ASP A 7 32.85 13.62 -7.34
N ASP A 8 33.40 13.08 -6.28
CA ASP A 8 33.87 11.74 -6.08
C ASP A 8 32.72 10.73 -6.23
N SER A 9 32.70 10.06 -7.38
CA SER A 9 31.77 8.97 -7.70
C SER A 9 32.12 7.71 -6.91
N HIS A 10 31.86 7.69 -5.60
CA HIS A 10 31.81 6.45 -4.81
C HIS A 10 30.45 5.76 -4.96
N GLY A 11 30.13 5.38 -6.19
CA GLY A 11 29.09 4.39 -6.48
C GLY A 11 29.77 3.09 -6.88
N GLN A 12 29.66 2.05 -6.05
CA GLN A 12 30.07 0.68 -6.40
C GLN A 12 29.67 0.34 -7.85
N PRO A 13 30.47 -0.47 -8.58
CA PRO A 13 30.13 -0.90 -9.92
C PRO A 13 28.96 -1.88 -9.82
N PHE A 14 27.73 -1.36 -9.81
CA PHE A 14 26.56 -2.13 -10.16
C PHE A 14 26.74 -2.49 -11.65
N GLY A 15 27.33 -3.64 -11.95
CA GLY A 15 27.41 -4.17 -13.31
C GLY A 15 26.05 -4.60 -13.87
N GLY A 16 24.96 -4.37 -13.12
CA GLY A 16 23.58 -4.70 -13.45
C GLY A 16 22.72 -3.45 -13.67
N ARG A 17 21.52 -3.67 -14.22
CA ARG A 17 20.51 -2.65 -14.47
C ARG A 17 19.96 -2.12 -13.16
N VAL A 18 20.06 -0.81 -12.93
CA VAL A 18 19.60 -0.16 -11.69
C VAL A 18 18.62 0.96 -11.99
N ILE A 19 17.53 1.01 -11.23
CA ILE A 19 16.59 2.13 -11.20
C ILE A 19 16.74 2.93 -9.90
N THR A 20 16.37 4.20 -9.94
CA THR A 20 16.28 5.05 -8.74
C THR A 20 14.82 5.16 -8.34
N VAL A 21 14.46 4.67 -7.16
CA VAL A 21 13.09 4.72 -6.63
C VAL A 21 13.03 5.76 -5.51
N LYS A 22 12.02 6.61 -5.55
CA LYS A 22 11.75 7.67 -4.57
C LYS A 22 10.42 7.43 -3.87
N PHE A 23 10.38 7.65 -2.56
CA PHE A 23 9.18 7.57 -1.73
C PHE A 23 9.22 8.68 -0.67
N GLY A 24 8.47 9.77 -0.90
CA GLY A 24 8.65 11.00 -0.12
C GLY A 24 10.09 11.51 -0.23
N ASP A 25 10.74 11.74 0.91
CA ASP A 25 12.15 12.16 0.99
C ASP A 25 13.15 10.99 0.86
N TYR A 26 12.67 9.73 0.86
CA TYR A 26 13.54 8.56 0.77
C TYR A 26 13.84 8.21 -0.68
N THR A 27 15.13 8.05 -1.01
CA THR A 27 15.58 7.60 -2.33
C THR A 27 16.44 6.34 -2.20
N ARG A 28 16.16 5.31 -3.00
CA ARG A 28 16.92 4.05 -3.04
C ARG A 28 17.27 3.67 -4.47
N ARG A 29 18.44 3.09 -4.67
CA ARG A 29 18.86 2.47 -5.93
C ARG A 29 18.57 0.98 -5.88
N ILE A 30 17.81 0.47 -6.84
CA ILE A 30 17.30 -0.90 -6.86
C ILE A 30 17.76 -1.60 -8.13
N GLY A 31 18.36 -2.78 -8.00
CA GLY A 31 18.71 -3.63 -9.14
C GLY A 31 17.47 -4.29 -9.74
N VAL A 32 17.38 -4.31 -11.08
CA VAL A 32 16.23 -4.86 -11.83
C VAL A 32 16.61 -6.02 -12.75
N ASP A 33 17.76 -6.66 -12.49
CA ASP A 33 18.22 -7.82 -13.26
C ASP A 33 17.44 -9.12 -12.93
N GLY A 34 16.60 -9.10 -11.90
CA GLY A 34 15.84 -10.25 -11.40
C GLY A 34 14.47 -10.45 -12.07
N SER A 35 13.73 -11.46 -11.59
CA SER A 35 12.32 -11.63 -11.94
C SER A 35 11.46 -10.49 -11.37
N ALA A 36 10.26 -10.30 -11.92
CA ALA A 36 9.28 -9.36 -11.40
C ALA A 36 9.04 -9.50 -9.88
N GLU A 37 8.98 -10.74 -9.39
CA GLU A 37 8.81 -11.06 -7.98
C GLU A 37 10.04 -10.66 -7.16
N ALA A 38 11.25 -10.96 -7.64
CA ALA A 38 12.48 -10.57 -6.96
C ALA A 38 12.60 -9.05 -6.86
N ILE A 39 12.28 -8.32 -7.94
CA ILE A 39 12.28 -6.85 -7.95
C ILE A 39 11.27 -6.32 -6.92
N LYS A 40 10.06 -6.87 -6.88
CA LYS A 40 9.04 -6.50 -5.89
C LYS A 40 9.51 -6.72 -4.45
N GLU A 41 10.12 -7.86 -4.16
CA GLU A 41 10.63 -8.17 -2.82
C GLU A 41 11.79 -7.26 -2.41
N VAL A 42 12.69 -6.91 -3.34
CA VAL A 42 13.76 -5.95 -3.08
C VAL A 42 13.20 -4.57 -2.77
N ILE A 43 12.18 -4.10 -3.52
CA ILE A 43 11.50 -2.83 -3.23
C ILE A 43 10.83 -2.87 -1.85
N ARG A 44 10.06 -3.94 -1.55
CA ARG A 44 9.42 -4.12 -0.24
C ARG A 44 10.42 -4.04 0.90
N SER A 45 11.54 -4.74 0.77
CA SER A 45 12.61 -4.75 1.76
C SER A 45 13.28 -3.36 1.89
N ALA A 46 13.63 -2.73 0.77
CA ALA A 46 14.35 -1.45 0.74
C ALA A 46 13.57 -0.28 1.34
N PHE A 47 12.24 -0.30 1.20
CA PHE A 47 11.32 0.72 1.71
C PHE A 47 10.57 0.28 2.98
N GLY A 48 10.87 -0.91 3.51
CA GLY A 48 10.23 -1.43 4.73
C GLY A 48 8.71 -1.58 4.60
N LEU A 49 8.21 -1.97 3.41
CA LEU A 49 6.79 -2.23 3.19
C LEU A 49 6.41 -3.52 3.93
N ARG A 50 5.95 -3.38 5.17
CA ARG A 50 5.59 -4.50 6.08
C ARG A 50 4.17 -5.02 5.88
N THR A 51 3.37 -4.39 5.02
CA THR A 51 1.95 -4.69 4.84
C THR A 51 1.71 -5.40 3.51
N ARG A 52 0.55 -6.05 3.39
CA ARG A 52 0.07 -6.64 2.12
C ARG A 52 -0.42 -5.59 1.11
N ARG A 53 -0.15 -4.32 1.40
CA ARG A 53 -0.51 -3.15 0.60
C ARG A 53 0.08 -3.30 -0.80
N ALA A 54 -0.78 -3.17 -1.81
CA ALA A 54 -0.32 -3.13 -3.19
C ALA A 54 0.52 -1.87 -3.43
N PHE A 55 1.45 -1.95 -4.37
CA PHE A 55 2.30 -0.83 -4.74
C PHE A 55 2.66 -0.90 -6.23
N TRP A 56 3.00 0.25 -6.79
CA TRP A 56 3.44 0.38 -8.19
C TRP A 56 4.48 1.49 -8.33
N LEU A 57 5.15 1.52 -9.48
CA LEU A 57 6.13 2.56 -9.81
C LEU A 57 5.60 3.44 -10.95
N GLU A 58 5.66 4.75 -10.74
CA GLU A 58 5.39 5.78 -11.76
C GLU A 58 6.71 6.34 -12.25
N ASP A 59 6.91 6.45 -13.57
CA ASP A 59 8.08 7.15 -14.12
C ASP A 59 7.89 8.69 -14.12
N GLU A 60 8.84 9.40 -14.75
CA GLU A 60 8.85 10.86 -14.86
C GLU A 60 7.66 11.44 -15.65
N ASP A 61 7.05 10.64 -16.54
CA ASP A 61 5.83 10.96 -17.28
C ASP A 61 4.55 10.52 -16.54
N GLN A 62 4.66 10.09 -15.27
CA GLN A 62 3.57 9.58 -14.43
C GLN A 62 2.93 8.29 -14.99
N ILE A 63 3.69 7.53 -15.80
CA ILE A 63 3.20 6.26 -16.35
C ILE A 63 3.51 5.14 -15.38
N ILE A 64 2.47 4.37 -15.03
CA ILE A 64 2.62 3.14 -14.23
C ILE A 64 3.38 2.10 -15.07
N ARG A 65 4.56 1.71 -14.61
CA ARG A 65 5.38 0.70 -15.28
C ARG A 65 5.25 -0.67 -14.64
N CYS A 66 5.27 -1.69 -15.48
CA CYS A 66 5.43 -3.06 -15.06
C CYS A 66 6.79 -3.25 -14.38
N LEU A 67 6.80 -4.03 -13.31
CA LEU A 67 8.02 -4.39 -12.59
C LEU A 67 8.60 -5.64 -13.24
N ASP A 68 9.54 -5.44 -14.15
CA ASP A 68 10.23 -6.52 -14.84
C ASP A 68 11.61 -6.05 -15.31
N ARG A 69 12.40 -7.00 -15.84
CA ARG A 69 13.77 -6.74 -16.30
C ARG A 69 13.87 -5.78 -17.47
N ASP A 70 12.80 -5.60 -18.24
CA ASP A 70 12.73 -4.74 -19.40
C ASP A 70 12.30 -3.30 -19.03
N MET A 71 11.95 -3.07 -17.77
CA MET A 71 11.62 -1.75 -17.22
C MET A 71 12.69 -0.71 -17.56
N PRO A 72 12.30 0.50 -18.02
CA PRO A 72 13.26 1.55 -18.36
C PRO A 72 14.18 1.87 -17.17
N LEU A 73 15.40 2.28 -17.47
CA LEU A 73 16.28 2.80 -16.43
C LEU A 73 15.95 4.26 -16.22
N GLY A 74 15.79 4.68 -14.97
CA GLY A 74 15.41 6.05 -14.67
C GLY A 74 14.98 6.25 -13.24
N ASN A 75 14.33 7.40 -13.02
CA ASN A 75 13.72 7.76 -11.75
C ASN A 75 12.27 7.28 -11.71
N TYR A 76 11.89 6.70 -10.58
CA TYR A 76 10.56 6.21 -10.34
C TYR A 76 10.04 6.72 -9.00
N LEU A 77 8.76 7.04 -8.95
CA LEU A 77 8.03 7.30 -7.72
C LEU A 77 7.34 6.01 -7.29
N LEU A 78 7.62 5.58 -6.06
CA LEU A 78 6.90 4.51 -5.41
C LEU A 78 5.54 5.01 -4.96
N ARG A 79 4.48 4.37 -5.46
CA ARG A 79 3.11 4.60 -5.02
C ARG A 79 2.61 3.39 -4.25
N LEU A 80 1.90 3.67 -3.17
CA LEU A 80 1.27 2.65 -2.36
C LEU A 80 -0.25 2.81 -2.49
N ASP A 81 -0.96 1.69 -2.51
CA ASP A 81 -2.42 1.63 -2.58
C ASP A 81 -3.06 2.34 -1.38
N ASP A 82 -3.85 3.40 -1.55
CA ASP A 82 -4.43 4.14 -0.42
C ASP A 82 -5.38 3.30 0.46
N GLY A 83 -5.80 2.13 -0.03
CA GLY A 83 -6.70 1.23 0.66
C GLY A 83 -8.13 1.76 0.69
N LEU A 84 -9.01 0.97 1.28
CA LEU A 84 -10.42 1.29 1.43
C LEU A 84 -10.71 1.71 2.86
N ALA A 85 -10.98 3.01 3.03
CA ALA A 85 -11.32 3.59 4.33
C ALA A 85 -12.83 3.53 4.58
N ILE A 86 -13.22 2.91 5.70
CA ILE A 86 -14.60 2.87 6.17
C ILE A 86 -14.70 3.39 7.61
N ARG A 87 -15.92 3.72 8.04
CA ARG A 87 -16.19 4.03 9.45
C ARG A 87 -16.98 2.90 10.09
N VAL A 88 -16.57 2.43 11.25
CA VAL A 88 -17.26 1.38 12.01
C VAL A 88 -17.80 1.97 13.31
N CYS A 89 -19.12 1.92 13.49
CA CYS A 89 -19.81 2.36 14.70
C CYS A 89 -20.02 1.19 15.67
N HIS A 90 -19.65 1.43 16.93
CA HIS A 90 -19.91 0.56 18.07
C HIS A 90 -21.16 1.03 18.79
N TYR A 91 -22.08 0.10 19.02
CA TYR A 91 -23.33 0.35 19.71
C TYR A 91 -23.31 -0.33 21.08
N ASP A 92 -23.79 0.37 22.11
CA ASP A 92 -23.99 -0.25 23.42
C ASP A 92 -25.17 -1.23 23.34
N GLU A 93 -24.97 -2.44 23.84
CA GLU A 93 -25.96 -3.53 23.81
C GLU A 93 -27.26 -3.15 24.55
N SER A 94 -27.24 -2.16 25.45
CA SER A 94 -28.40 -1.77 26.27
C SER A 94 -29.29 -0.70 25.61
N ASN A 95 -28.73 0.19 24.77
CA ASN A 95 -29.45 1.37 24.30
C ASN A 95 -29.43 1.60 22.78
N GLN A 96 -28.72 0.77 21.98
CA GLN A 96 -28.53 0.99 20.54
C GLN A 96 -28.07 2.42 20.18
N LEU A 97 -27.41 3.11 21.12
CA LEU A 97 -26.81 4.42 20.88
C LEU A 97 -25.39 4.20 20.36
N PRO A 98 -24.97 4.91 19.29
CA PRO A 98 -23.60 4.85 18.81
C PRO A 98 -22.68 5.46 19.87
N VAL A 99 -21.84 4.64 20.47
CA VAL A 99 -20.94 5.03 21.57
C VAL A 99 -19.61 5.55 21.02
N HIS A 100 -19.11 4.90 19.98
CA HIS A 100 -17.84 5.22 19.36
C HIS A 100 -17.85 4.89 17.87
N SER A 101 -17.17 5.71 17.08
CA SER A 101 -16.89 5.41 15.67
C SER A 101 -15.39 5.35 15.46
N GLU A 102 -14.90 4.25 14.90
CA GLU A 102 -13.50 4.12 14.47
C GLU A 102 -13.40 4.20 12.94
N GLU A 103 -12.34 4.82 12.43
CA GLU A 103 -11.97 4.74 11.03
C GLU A 103 -11.05 3.54 10.82
N LYS A 104 -11.32 2.75 9.79
CA LYS A 104 -10.57 1.55 9.47
C LYS A 104 -10.23 1.54 7.99
N ILE A 105 -8.96 1.31 7.68
CA ILE A 105 -8.45 1.16 6.31
C ILE A 105 -8.14 -0.32 6.05
N PHE A 106 -8.63 -0.85 4.94
CA PHE A 106 -8.34 -2.20 4.47
C PHE A 106 -7.54 -2.15 3.16
N TYR A 107 -6.52 -3.00 3.03
CA TYR A 107 -5.71 -3.10 1.82
C TYR A 107 -5.97 -4.40 1.05
N THR A 108 -6.41 -5.45 1.74
CA THR A 108 -6.73 -6.75 1.15
C THR A 108 -7.97 -7.35 1.80
N GLU A 109 -8.61 -8.28 1.09
CA GLU A 109 -9.74 -9.05 1.63
C GLU A 109 -9.35 -9.86 2.88
N GLU A 110 -8.09 -10.30 2.97
CA GLU A 110 -7.59 -10.96 4.17
C GLU A 110 -7.55 -10.02 5.39
N ASP A 111 -7.17 -8.75 5.21
CA ASP A 111 -7.22 -7.74 6.29
C ASP A 111 -8.66 -7.55 6.80
N TYR A 112 -9.64 -7.56 5.88
CA TYR A 112 -11.06 -7.46 6.21
C TYR A 112 -11.55 -8.67 7.03
N ARG A 113 -11.27 -9.88 6.55
CA ARG A 113 -11.65 -11.12 7.25
C ARG A 113 -11.00 -11.23 8.62
N GLU A 114 -9.73 -10.86 8.75
CA GLU A 114 -9.03 -10.85 10.03
C GLU A 114 -9.65 -9.85 11.01
N PHE A 115 -10.03 -8.66 10.54
CA PHE A 115 -10.69 -7.65 11.35
C PHE A 115 -12.04 -8.13 11.90
N LEU A 116 -12.86 -8.78 11.06
CA LEU A 116 -14.10 -9.41 11.48
C LEU A 116 -13.85 -10.51 12.53
N ALA A 117 -12.95 -11.44 12.23
CA ALA A 117 -12.64 -12.57 13.10
C ALA A 117 -12.14 -12.16 14.49
N ARG A 118 -11.26 -11.14 14.56
CA ARG A 118 -10.73 -10.60 15.83
C ARG A 118 -11.83 -10.02 16.73
N ARG A 119 -12.96 -9.60 16.16
CA ARG A 119 -14.09 -9.03 16.88
C ARG A 119 -15.26 -10.00 17.05
N GLY A 120 -15.12 -11.23 16.55
CA GLY A 120 -16.18 -12.23 16.55
C GLY A 120 -17.38 -11.81 15.69
N TRP A 121 -17.14 -11.03 14.64
CA TRP A 121 -18.18 -10.60 13.70
C TRP A 121 -18.20 -11.52 12.49
N SER A 122 -19.40 -11.84 12.00
CA SER A 122 -19.60 -12.57 10.74
C SER A 122 -19.55 -11.63 9.54
N CYS A 123 -20.06 -10.40 9.68
CA CYS A 123 -20.08 -9.41 8.62
C CYS A 123 -20.18 -7.98 9.16
N LEU A 124 -19.99 -7.00 8.28
CA LEU A 124 -20.39 -5.62 8.52
C LEU A 124 -21.77 -5.37 7.95
N GLN A 125 -22.58 -4.55 8.62
CA GLN A 125 -23.90 -4.15 8.13
C GLN A 125 -23.94 -2.64 7.90
N VAL A 126 -24.49 -2.24 6.75
CA VAL A 126 -24.75 -0.84 6.38
C VAL A 126 -26.25 -0.58 6.37
N ASP A 127 -26.62 0.65 6.75
CA ASP A 127 -28.01 1.13 6.85
C ASP A 127 -28.95 0.28 7.73
N GLY A 128 -28.41 -0.66 8.51
CA GLY A 128 -29.18 -1.51 9.43
C GLY A 128 -29.83 -2.75 8.79
N PHE A 129 -29.60 -3.01 7.50
CA PHE A 129 -30.21 -4.17 6.81
C PHE A 129 -29.30 -4.90 5.83
N ARG A 130 -28.31 -4.21 5.23
CA ARG A 130 -27.46 -4.83 4.20
C ARG A 130 -26.17 -5.35 4.84
N ASN A 131 -26.02 -6.68 4.83
CA ASN A 131 -24.81 -7.35 5.29
C ASN A 131 -23.76 -7.39 4.17
N ILE A 132 -22.50 -7.17 4.55
CA ILE A 132 -21.34 -7.07 3.69
C ILE A 132 -20.33 -8.13 4.12
N GLU A 133 -20.22 -9.17 3.32
CA GLU A 133 -19.36 -10.32 3.62
C GLU A 133 -17.98 -10.20 2.97
N ASN A 134 -17.86 -9.36 1.94
CA ASN A 134 -16.65 -9.17 1.15
C ASN A 134 -16.18 -7.72 1.19
N MET A 135 -14.88 -7.50 0.99
CA MET A 135 -14.31 -6.15 0.99
C MET A 135 -14.75 -5.32 -0.22
N ASP A 136 -15.01 -5.95 -1.38
CA ASP A 136 -15.39 -5.28 -2.63
C ASP A 136 -16.74 -4.53 -2.54
N ASP A 137 -17.63 -5.02 -1.68
CA ASP A 137 -18.95 -4.44 -1.42
C ASP A 137 -18.91 -3.25 -0.45
N LEU A 138 -17.76 -2.96 0.16
CA LEU A 138 -17.59 -1.81 1.06
C LEU A 138 -17.47 -0.51 0.25
N GLN A 139 -18.02 0.55 0.83
CA GLN A 139 -18.05 1.88 0.24
C GLN A 139 -17.20 2.84 1.07
N PRO A 140 -16.34 3.62 0.40
CA PRO A 140 -15.50 4.58 1.10
C PRO A 140 -16.36 5.62 1.83
N GLY A 141 -16.04 5.89 3.09
CA GLY A 141 -16.75 6.87 3.93
C GLY A 141 -18.14 6.44 4.44
N ALA A 142 -18.62 5.26 4.06
CA ALA A 142 -19.85 4.71 4.63
C ALA A 142 -19.65 4.26 6.09
N VAL A 143 -20.75 4.23 6.84
CA VAL A 143 -20.77 3.86 8.26
C VAL A 143 -21.36 2.47 8.42
N TYR A 144 -20.57 1.57 8.99
CA TYR A 144 -20.90 0.17 9.19
C TYR A 144 -21.04 -0.16 10.67
N ARG A 145 -21.76 -1.24 10.98
CA ARG A 145 -21.80 -1.87 12.31
C ARG A 145 -21.39 -3.33 12.19
N GLY A 146 -20.70 -3.84 13.20
CA GLY A 146 -20.41 -5.27 13.30
C GLY A 146 -21.67 -6.08 13.60
N VAL A 147 -21.80 -7.24 12.96
CA VAL A 147 -22.83 -8.24 13.26
C VAL A 147 -22.13 -9.54 13.66
N ARG A 148 -22.59 -10.15 14.76
CA ARG A 148 -22.14 -11.47 15.21
C ARG A 148 -22.88 -12.54 14.42
#